data_AF-D3VK91-F1
#
_entry.id   AF-D3VK91-F1
#
_cell.length_a   1.000
_cell.length_b   1.000
_cell.length_c   1.000
_cell.angle_alpha   90.00
_cell.angle_beta   90.00
_cell.angle_gamma   90.00
#
_symmetry.space_group_name_H-M   'P 1'
#
loop_
_entity.id
_entity.type
_entity.pdbx_description
1 polymer ?
#
loop_
_entity_poly.entity_id
_entity_poly.type
_entity_poly.pdbx_seq_one_letter_code
_entity_poly.pdbx_strand_id
1 'polypeptide(L)'
;MFQPPTQLFTQREWDVIFLSLHKNTSKQIGRILNISYRTVENYTAQIYKKAGVSSAQQLEEYCRINNFDLYVPERFLQPESRILV
;
A
#
# COMPACT_ATOMS: atom_id res chain seq x y z
N MET A 1 14.06 -4.45 10.52
CA MET A 1 13.29 -5.67 10.20
C MET A 1 12.21 -5.24 9.22
N PHE A 2 12.28 -5.67 7.95
CA PHE A 2 11.37 -5.24 6.88
C PHE A 2 10.22 -6.22 6.67
N GLN A 3 9.75 -6.81 7.76
CA GLN A 3 8.66 -7.77 7.71
C GLN A 3 7.34 -7.01 7.78
N PRO A 4 6.31 -7.46 7.04
CA PRO A 4 4.98 -6.88 7.15
C PRO A 4 4.56 -6.90 8.63
N PRO A 5 4.01 -5.79 9.15
CA PRO A 5 3.71 -5.66 10.57
C PRO A 5 2.64 -6.67 11.00
N THR A 6 1.87 -7.21 10.05
CA THR A 6 0.96 -8.35 10.26
C THR A 6 0.89 -9.23 9.01
N GLN A 7 0.45 -10.49 9.19
CA GLN A 7 0.12 -11.41 8.10
C GLN A 7 -1.31 -11.22 7.54
N LEU A 8 -2.03 -10.17 7.99
CA LEU A 8 -3.41 -9.91 7.56
C LEU A 8 -3.48 -9.56 6.06
N PHE A 9 -2.48 -8.82 5.60
CA PHE A 9 -2.35 -8.39 4.21
C PHE A 9 -1.21 -9.13 3.52
N THR A 10 -1.45 -9.51 2.28
CA THR A 10 -0.43 -10.02 1.37
C THR A 10 0.55 -8.92 1.00
N GLN A 11 1.73 -9.27 0.48
CA GLN A 11 2.71 -8.29 0.01
C GLN A 11 2.11 -7.30 -1.01
N ARG A 12 1.26 -7.78 -1.93
CA ARG A 12 0.60 -6.92 -2.93
C ARG A 12 -0.40 -5.96 -2.32
N GLU A 13 -1.16 -6.39 -1.33
CA GLU A 13 -2.06 -5.51 -0.59
C GLU A 13 -1.27 -4.46 0.21
N TRP A 14 -0.15 -4.85 0.80
CA TRP A 14 0.77 -3.92 1.46
C TRP A 14 1.30 -2.83 0.52
N ASP A 15 1.64 -3.19 -0.71
CA ASP A 15 2.04 -2.21 -1.71
C ASP A 15 0.93 -1.19 -2.02
N VAL A 16 -0.32 -1.68 -2.13
CA VAL A 16 -1.49 -0.84 -2.38
C VAL A 16 -1.79 0.05 -1.18
N ILE A 17 -1.73 -0.46 0.05
CA ILE A 17 -1.90 0.31 1.29
C ILE A 17 -0.88 1.44 1.35
N PHE A 18 0.41 1.11 1.19
CA PHE A 18 1.49 2.09 1.23
C PHE A 18 1.26 3.23 0.23
N LEU A 19 0.96 2.92 -1.03
CA LEU A 19 0.72 3.94 -2.05
C LEU A 19 -0.56 4.75 -1.80
N SER A 20 -1.59 4.13 -1.21
CA SER A 20 -2.86 4.79 -0.86
C SER A 20 -2.68 5.80 0.26
N LEU A 21 -1.85 5.48 1.27
CA LEU A 21 -1.48 6.42 2.34
C LEU A 21 -0.74 7.64 1.79
N HIS A 22 0.06 7.46 0.73
CA HIS A 22 0.72 8.53 -0.01
C HIS A 22 -0.20 9.26 -1.02
N LYS A 23 -1.52 9.13 -0.89
CA LYS A 23 -2.56 9.81 -1.69
C LYS A 23 -2.49 9.50 -3.19
N ASN A 24 -1.94 8.36 -3.59
CA ASN A 24 -2.00 7.91 -4.98
C ASN A 24 -3.42 7.43 -5.33
N THR A 25 -3.92 7.83 -6.49
CA THR A 25 -5.18 7.31 -7.06
C THR A 25 -5.01 5.89 -7.58
N SER A 26 -6.09 5.11 -7.70
CA SER A 26 -6.05 3.74 -8.26
C SER A 26 -5.38 3.67 -9.63
N LYS A 27 -5.48 4.73 -10.45
CA LYS A 27 -4.80 4.84 -11.75
C LYS A 27 -3.29 5.00 -11.59
N GLN A 28 -2.83 5.86 -10.68
CA GLN A 28 -1.40 6.03 -10.38
C GLN A 28 -0.81 4.75 -9.80
N ILE A 29 -1.50 4.14 -8.82
CA ILE A 29 -1.10 2.86 -8.23
C ILE A 29 -0.98 1.78 -9.31
N GLY A 30 -1.96 1.68 -10.21
CA GLY A 30 -1.91 0.71 -11.31
C GLY A 30 -0.67 0.89 -12.19
N ARG A 31 -0.29 2.13 -12.49
CA ARG A 31 0.95 2.44 -13.23
C ARG A 31 2.21 2.05 -12.44
N ILE A 32 2.28 2.40 -11.16
CA ILE A 32 3.45 2.11 -10.30
C ILE A 32 3.63 0.60 -10.13
N LEU A 33 2.53 -0.14 -9.97
CA LEU A 33 2.54 -1.59 -9.74
C LEU A 33 2.51 -2.43 -11.03
N ASN A 34 2.46 -1.78 -12.19
CA ASN A 34 2.29 -2.38 -13.51
C ASN A 34 1.09 -3.35 -13.60
N ILE A 35 -0.07 -2.91 -13.11
CA ILE A 35 -1.35 -3.64 -13.13
C ILE A 35 -2.50 -2.71 -13.54
N SER A 36 -3.67 -3.28 -13.87
CA SER A 36 -4.83 -2.47 -14.21
C SER A 36 -5.38 -1.72 -12.99
N TYR A 37 -5.95 -0.53 -13.20
CA TYR A 37 -6.60 0.23 -12.12
C TYR A 37 -7.77 -0.54 -11.49
N ARG A 38 -8.47 -1.40 -12.26
CA ARG A 38 -9.52 -2.28 -11.74
C ARG A 38 -8.96 -3.34 -10.78
N THR A 39 -7.77 -3.84 -11.07
CA THR A 39 -7.06 -4.76 -10.15
C THR A 39 -6.73 -4.05 -8.84
N VAL A 40 -6.32 -2.78 -8.90
CA VAL A 40 -6.10 -1.95 -7.70
C VAL A 40 -7.40 -1.77 -6.92
N GLU A 41 -8.50 -1.40 -7.58
CA GLU A 41 -9.81 -1.25 -6.92
C GLU A 41 -10.26 -2.54 -6.22
N ASN A 42 -10.01 -3.70 -6.83
CA ASN A 42 -10.28 -4.99 -6.21
C ASN A 42 -9.41 -5.22 -4.97
N TYR A 43 -8.12 -4.91 -5.02
CA TYR A 43 -7.26 -4.96 -3.82
C TYR A 43 -7.75 -4.00 -2.74
N THR A 44 -8.10 -2.76 -3.08
CA THR A 44 -8.63 -1.78 -2.13
C THR A 44 -9.90 -2.29 -1.45
N ALA A 45 -10.83 -2.91 -2.20
CA ALA A 45 -12.04 -3.49 -1.64
C ALA A 45 -11.72 -4.66 -0.68
N GLN A 46 -10.75 -5.52 -1.01
CA GLN A 46 -10.30 -6.60 -0.13
C GLN A 46 -9.63 -6.06 1.13
N ILE A 47 -8.79 -5.03 1.02
CA ILE A 47 -8.13 -4.36 2.13
C ILE A 47 -9.19 -3.77 3.08
N TYR A 48 -10.18 -3.06 2.54
CA TYR A 48 -11.27 -2.49 3.31
C TYR A 48 -12.04 -3.55 4.08
N LYS A 49 -12.38 -4.67 3.42
CA LYS A 49 -13.03 -5.82 4.07
C LYS A 49 -12.17 -6.41 5.19
N LYS A 50 -10.86 -6.56 4.99
CA LYS A 50 -9.94 -7.13 5.99
C LYS A 50 -9.70 -6.20 7.18
N ALA A 51 -9.59 -4.90 6.92
CA ALA A 51 -9.40 -3.88 7.95
C ALA A 51 -10.72 -3.51 8.67
N GLY A 52 -11.87 -3.91 8.13
CA GLY A 52 -13.18 -3.54 8.68
C GLY A 52 -13.53 -2.07 8.45
N VAL A 53 -13.01 -1.45 7.40
CA VAL A 53 -13.21 -0.03 7.06
C VAL A 53 -14.00 0.13 5.76
N SER A 54 -14.60 1.30 5.54
CA SER A 54 -15.40 1.59 4.35
C SER A 54 -14.95 2.82 3.55
N SER A 55 -13.91 3.54 4.02
CA SER A 55 -13.40 4.73 3.35
C SER A 55 -11.88 4.86 3.42
N ALA A 56 -11.31 5.66 2.52
CA ALA A 56 -9.87 5.93 2.51
C ALA A 56 -9.41 6.65 3.79
N GLN A 57 -10.26 7.51 4.36
CA GLN A 57 -9.99 8.18 5.63
C GLN A 57 -9.96 7.19 6.80
N GLN A 58 -10.90 6.24 6.84
CA GLN A 58 -10.88 5.18 7.85
C GLN A 58 -9.69 4.24 7.68
N LEU A 59 -9.27 3.95 6.44
CA LEU A 59 -8.05 3.19 6.19
C LEU A 59 -6.82 3.94 6.74
N GLU A 60 -6.73 5.25 6.53
CA GLU A 60 -5.63 6.07 7.06
C GLU A 60 -5.58 6.05 8.59
N GLU A 61 -6.72 6.22 9.25
CA GLU A 61 -6.84 6.14 10.70
C GLU A 61 -6.48 4.74 11.21
N TYR A 62 -6.99 3.69 10.58
CA TYR A 62 -6.66 2.31 10.89
C TYR A 62 -5.14 2.06 10.79
N CYS A 63 -4.50 2.55 9.73
CA CYS A 63 -3.06 2.41 9.58
C CYS A 63 -2.29 3.14 10.67
N ARG A 64 -2.69 4.38 11.03
CA ARG A 64 -2.05 5.17 12.09
C ARG A 64 -2.17 4.50 13.47
N ILE A 65 -3.34 3.97 13.81
CA ILE A 65 -3.56 3.28 15.10
C ILE A 65 -2.69 2.02 15.22
N ASN A 66 -2.48 1.32 14.10
CA ASN A 66 -1.69 0.10 14.06
C ASN A 66 -0.19 0.33 13.73
N ASN A 67 0.26 1.58 13.60
CA ASN A 67 1.61 1.96 13.15
C ASN A 67 2.00 1.40 11.77
N PHE A 68 1.02 1.13 10.91
CA PHE A 68 1.25 0.61 9.55
C PHE A 68 1.74 1.69 8.60
N ASP A 69 1.54 2.96 8.93
CA ASP A 69 2.11 4.11 8.21
C ASP A 69 3.64 4.18 8.28
N LEU A 70 4.26 3.49 9.25
CA LEU A 70 5.71 3.37 9.38
C LEU A 70 6.29 2.23 8.54
N TYR A 71 5.45 1.36 7.96
CA TYR A 71 5.90 0.23 7.17
C TYR A 71 6.14 0.65 5.71
N VAL A 72 7.34 0.34 5.21
CA VAL A 72 7.72 0.56 3.81
C VAL A 72 7.91 -0.81 3.14
N PRO A 73 7.10 -1.16 2.12
CA PRO A 73 7.28 -2.41 1.38
C PRO A 73 8.64 -2.49 0.70
N GLU A 74 9.23 -3.69 0.65
CA GLU A 74 10.58 -3.92 0.13
C GLU A 74 10.84 -3.37 -1.28
N ARG A 75 9.82 -3.38 -2.14
CA ARG A 75 9.95 -2.83 -3.50
C ARG A 75 10.18 -1.32 -3.55
N PHE A 76 9.83 -0.59 -2.49
CA PHE A 76 10.04 0.85 -2.37
C PHE A 76 11.28 1.18 -1.53
N LEU A 77 11.96 0.16 -0.99
CA LEU A 77 13.19 0.32 -0.22
C LEU A 77 14.46 0.33 -1.07
N GLN A 78 14.38 0.05 -2.36
CA GLN A 78 15.55 0.16 -3.23
C GLN A 78 15.76 1.63 -3.60
N PRO A 79 16.79 2.32 -3.06
CA PRO A 79 17.30 3.49 -3.75
C PRO A 79 17.79 3.00 -5.10
N GLU A 80 17.18 3.49 -6.19
CA GLU A 80 17.88 3.48 -7.46
C GLU A 80 19.24 4.14 -7.17
N SER A 81 20.30 3.35 -7.27
CA SER A 81 21.66 3.83 -7.30
C SER A 81 21.82 4.61 -8.60
N ARG A 82 21.26 5.82 -8.68
CA ARG A 82 21.62 6.82 -9.67
C ARG A 82 22.65 7.74 -9.03
N ILE A 83 23.80 7.16 -8.69
CA ILE A 83 25.04 7.90 -8.84
C ILE A 83 25.37 7.78 -10.32
N LEU A 84 24.76 8.64 -11.12
CA LEU A 84 25.36 9.02 -12.39
C LEU A 84 26.42 10.07 -12.02
N VAL A 85 27.67 9.62 -11.86
CA VAL A 85 28.85 10.47 -12.07
C VAL A 85 29.06 10.59 -13.57
#